data_AF-A0A1G3X0H0-F1
#
_entry.id   AF-A0A1G3X0H0-F1
#
_cell.length_a   1.000
_cell.length_b   1.000
_cell.length_c   1.000
_cell.angle_alpha   90.00
_cell.angle_beta   90.00
_cell.angle_gamma   90.00
#
_symmetry.space_group_name_H-M   'P 1'
#
loop_
_entity.id
_entity.type
_entity.pdbx_description
1 polymer ?
#
loop_
_entity_poly.entity_id
_entity_poly.type
_entity_poly.pdbx_seq_one_letter_code
_entity_poly.pdbx_strand_id
1 'polypeptide(L)'
;MAILDIVKKALLIPLTETYADEELLSHIEACKELIRSVGVANDVVNGEGVPIVDSLILIYCKTFFGFKNDGSVKELPKSFEMLIKQLSFTKGSTS
;
A
#
# COMPACT_ATOMS: atom_id res chain seq x y z
N MET A 1 -3.16 -7.64 -12.78
CA MET A 1 -4.27 -7.94 -11.84
C MET A 1 -4.46 -6.67 -11.03
N ALA A 2 -5.69 -6.20 -10.83
CA ALA A 2 -5.90 -4.94 -10.12
C ALA A 2 -5.36 -5.03 -8.69
N ILE A 3 -4.79 -3.94 -8.17
CA ILE A 3 -4.21 -3.92 -6.83
C ILE A 3 -5.22 -4.34 -5.75
N LEU A 4 -6.50 -3.97 -5.91
CA LEU A 4 -7.59 -4.38 -5.04
C LEU A 4 -7.71 -5.92 -4.97
N ASP A 5 -7.68 -6.61 -6.11
CA ASP A 5 -7.75 -8.08 -6.15
C ASP A 5 -6.54 -8.72 -5.44
N ILE A 6 -5.36 -8.12 -5.56
CA ILE A 6 -4.13 -8.59 -4.91
C ILE A 6 -4.29 -8.47 -3.40
N VAL A 7 -4.77 -7.32 -2.92
CA VAL A 7 -5.02 -7.06 -1.50
C VAL A 7 -6.10 -8.00 -0.96
N LYS A 8 -7.23 -8.18 -1.66
CA LYS A 8 -8.30 -9.11 -1.26
C LYS A 8 -7.78 -10.53 -1.11
N LYS A 9 -7.03 -11.04 -2.09
CA LYS A 9 -6.38 -12.37 -1.99
C LYS A 9 -5.43 -12.45 -0.79
N ALA A 10 -4.62 -11.42 -0.55
CA ALA A 10 -3.68 -11.40 0.56
C ALA A 10 -4.35 -11.35 1.94
N LEU A 11 -5.56 -10.82 2.03
CA LEU A 11 -6.40 -10.78 3.22
C LEU A 11 -7.35 -11.99 3.32
N LEU A 12 -7.28 -12.94 2.39
CA LEU A 12 -8.16 -14.09 2.29
C LEU A 12 -9.65 -13.72 2.10
N ILE A 13 -9.91 -12.56 1.50
CA ILE A 13 -11.25 -12.09 1.13
C ILE A 13 -11.57 -12.63 -0.27
N PRO A 14 -12.68 -13.39 -0.46
CA PRO A 14 -13.10 -13.83 -1.78
C PRO A 14 -13.29 -12.65 -2.73
N LEU A 15 -12.90 -12.80 -4.00
CA LEU A 15 -13.04 -11.72 -4.98
C LEU A 15 -14.50 -11.30 -5.21
N THR A 16 -15.45 -12.19 -4.93
CA THR A 16 -16.90 -11.96 -5.03
C THR A 16 -17.47 -11.11 -3.89
N GLU A 17 -16.77 -11.01 -2.76
CA GLU A 17 -17.23 -10.26 -1.58
C GLU A 17 -16.82 -8.79 -1.68
N THR A 18 -17.74 -7.85 -1.55
CA THR A 18 -17.46 -6.41 -1.74
C THR A 18 -17.54 -5.59 -0.45
N TYR A 19 -17.86 -6.22 0.69
CA TYR A 19 -18.09 -5.51 1.97
C TYR A 19 -16.89 -4.69 2.46
N ALA A 20 -15.68 -5.07 2.05
CA ALA A 20 -14.42 -4.43 2.46
C ALA A 20 -13.84 -3.49 1.38
N ASP A 21 -14.45 -3.42 0.20
CA ASP A 21 -13.80 -2.79 -0.96
C ASP A 21 -13.54 -1.29 -0.72
N GLU A 22 -14.49 -0.58 -0.10
CA GLU A 22 -14.35 0.86 0.21
C GLU A 22 -13.23 1.14 1.21
N GLU A 23 -13.12 0.34 2.28
CA GLU A 23 -12.05 0.45 3.27
C GLU A 23 -10.68 0.16 2.64
N LEU A 24 -10.59 -0.91 1.85
CA LEU A 24 -9.36 -1.29 1.15
C LEU A 24 -8.93 -0.23 0.14
N LEU A 25 -9.86 0.30 -0.66
CA LEU A 25 -9.56 1.39 -1.60
C LEU A 25 -9.06 2.64 -0.87
N SER A 26 -9.67 2.98 0.27
CA SER A 26 -9.23 4.10 1.11
C SER A 26 -7.80 3.90 1.63
N HIS A 27 -7.46 2.69 2.10
CA HIS A 27 -6.10 2.35 2.54
C HIS A 27 -5.09 2.33 1.39
N ILE A 28 -5.49 1.82 0.21
CA ILE A 28 -4.66 1.82 -0.99
C ILE A 28 -4.30 3.25 -1.38
N GLU A 29 -5.27 4.16 -1.44
CA GLU A 29 -5.01 5.55 -1.80
C GLU A 29 -4.23 6.29 -0.72
N ALA A 30 -4.50 6.04 0.58
CA ALA A 30 -3.69 6.60 1.66
C ALA A 30 -2.21 6.15 1.58
N CYS A 31 -1.97 4.89 1.24
CA CYS A 31 -0.61 4.38 1.03
C CYS A 31 0.06 5.06 -0.18
N LYS A 32 -0.66 5.21 -1.29
CA LYS A 32 -0.15 5.91 -2.48
C LYS A 32 0.19 7.37 -2.18
N GLU A 33 -0.63 8.09 -1.42
CA GLU A 33 -0.32 9.45 -0.97
C GLU A 33 0.94 9.50 -0.09
N LEU A 34 1.11 8.53 0.82
CA LEU A 34 2.35 8.42 1.60
C LEU A 34 3.56 8.21 0.69
N ILE A 35 3.46 7.35 -0.31
CA ILE A 35 4.52 7.13 -1.31
C ILE A 35 4.80 8.41 -2.11
N ARG A 36 3.77 9.15 -2.54
CA ARG A 36 3.93 10.45 -3.22
C ARG A 36 4.65 11.47 -2.33
N SER A 37 4.34 11.50 -1.04
CA SER A 37 4.91 12.47 -0.09
C SER A 37 6.44 12.31 0.10
N VAL A 38 7.00 11.13 -0.19
CA VAL A 38 8.46 10.91 -0.18
C VAL A 38 9.14 11.21 -1.53
N GLY A 39 8.45 11.91 -2.44
CA GLY A 39 9.01 12.37 -3.72
C GLY A 39 8.87 11.40 -4.88
N VAL A 40 8.04 10.36 -4.75
CA VAL A 40 7.84 9.37 -5.82
C VAL A 40 6.85 9.91 -6.85
N ALA A 41 7.35 10.25 -8.04
CA ALA A 41 6.57 10.53 -9.25
C ALA A 41 5.39 9.56 -9.51
N ASN A 42 4.27 10.13 -9.98
CA ASN A 42 2.95 9.49 -10.10
C ASN A 42 2.90 8.32 -11.08
N ASP A 43 3.73 8.34 -12.11
CA ASP A 43 3.88 7.24 -13.07
C ASP A 43 4.32 5.94 -12.39
N VAL A 44 5.20 6.04 -11.39
CA VAL A 44 5.64 4.89 -10.59
C VAL A 44 4.58 4.48 -9.57
N VAL A 45 3.90 5.44 -8.92
CA VAL A 45 2.87 5.15 -7.91
C VAL A 45 1.63 4.49 -8.50
N ASN A 46 1.23 4.94 -9.69
CA ASN A 46 0.06 4.43 -10.40
C ASN A 46 0.43 3.36 -11.44
N GLY A 47 1.72 3.07 -11.60
CA GLY A 47 2.21 2.07 -12.55
C GLY A 47 1.74 0.68 -12.17
N GLU A 48 1.10 -0.02 -13.10
CA GLU A 48 0.73 -1.41 -12.89
C GLU A 48 1.98 -2.29 -12.82
N GLY A 49 2.05 -3.16 -11.81
CA GLY A 49 3.11 -4.16 -11.68
C GLY A 49 4.44 -3.61 -11.21
N VAL A 50 4.47 -2.47 -10.51
CA VAL A 50 5.66 -1.98 -9.79
C VAL A 50 5.76 -2.73 -8.44
N PRO A 51 6.62 -3.78 -8.30
CA PRO A 51 6.48 -4.75 -7.21
C PRO A 51 6.71 -4.16 -5.81
N ILE A 52 7.53 -3.12 -5.72
CA ILE A 52 7.80 -2.41 -4.46
C ILE A 52 6.61 -1.56 -4.02
N VAL A 53 5.85 -0.96 -4.95
CA VAL A 53 4.62 -0.22 -4.65
C VAL A 53 3.54 -1.19 -4.20
N ASP A 54 3.36 -2.31 -4.91
CA ASP A 54 2.40 -3.35 -4.53
C ASP A 54 2.71 -3.92 -3.14
N SER A 55 3.99 -4.13 -2.81
CA SER A 55 4.43 -4.60 -1.50
C SER A 55 4.14 -3.60 -0.38
N LEU A 56 4.39 -2.31 -0.61
CA LEU A 56 4.07 -1.25 0.35
C LEU A 56 2.56 -1.19 0.62
N ILE A 57 1.75 -1.21 -0.44
CA ILE A 57 0.28 -1.21 -0.33
C ILE A 57 -0.21 -2.43 0.45
N LEU A 58 0.35 -3.62 0.17
CA LEU A 58 -0.02 -4.85 0.89
C LEU A 58 0.29 -4.79 2.37
N ILE A 59 1.48 -4.31 2.75
CA ILE A 59 1.85 -4.13 4.15
C ILE A 59 0.92 -3.12 4.82
N TYR A 60 0.68 -1.98 4.17
CA TYR A 60 -0.18 -0.91 4.69
C TYR A 60 -1.61 -1.41 4.94
N CYS A 61 -2.22 -2.07 3.95
CA CYS A 61 -3.57 -2.61 4.10
C CYS A 61 -3.62 -3.70 5.17
N LYS A 62 -2.64 -4.62 5.26
CA LYS A 62 -2.61 -5.64 6.32
C LYS A 62 -2.47 -5.06 7.72
N THR A 63 -1.74 -3.96 7.86
CA THR A 63 -1.61 -3.25 9.13
C THR A 63 -2.93 -2.59 9.50
N PHE A 64 -3.54 -1.83 8.60
CA PHE A 64 -4.67 -0.96 8.94
C PHE A 64 -6.06 -1.58 8.77
N PHE A 65 -6.20 -2.65 8.00
CA PHE A 65 -7.50 -3.30 7.78
C PHE A 65 -8.10 -3.83 9.09
N GLY A 66 -9.39 -3.53 9.30
CA GLY A 66 -10.11 -3.94 10.51
C GLY A 66 -9.58 -3.29 11.78
N PHE A 67 -9.00 -2.08 11.67
CA PHE A 67 -8.62 -1.29 12.82
C PHE A 67 -9.81 -1.13 13.76
N LYS A 68 -9.62 -1.54 15.01
CA LYS A 68 -10.67 -1.50 16.02
C LYS A 68 -10.80 -0.07 16.52
N ASN A 69 -12.03 0.37 16.75
CA ASN A 69 -12.36 1.66 17.36
C ASN A 69 -11.90 1.80 18.83
N ASP A 70 -11.03 0.89 19.32
CA ASP A 70 -10.51 0.90 20.69
C ASP A 70 -9.33 1.87 20.89
N GLY A 71 -8.94 2.59 19.84
CA GLY A 71 -7.89 3.61 19.88
C GLY A 71 -6.46 3.04 19.88
N SER A 72 -6.29 1.72 19.78
CA SER A 72 -4.98 1.11 19.68
C SER A 72 -4.41 1.26 18.26
N VAL A 73 -3.28 1.97 18.14
CA VAL A 73 -2.60 2.20 16.86
C VAL A 73 -1.63 1.07 16.59
N LYS A 74 -1.91 0.24 15.58
CA LYS A 74 -0.90 -0.65 15.00
C LYS A 74 0.14 0.17 14.26
N GLU A 75 1.41 -0.10 14.55
CA GLU A 75 2.53 0.53 13.87
C GLU A 75 2.84 -0.18 12.55
N LEU A 76 3.37 0.57 11.59
CA LEU A 76 3.94 -0.01 10.38
C LEU A 76 5.21 -0.79 10.73
N PRO A 77 5.41 -1.98 10.16
CA PRO A 77 6.61 -2.76 10.42
C PRO A 77 7.85 -2.06 9.86
N LYS A 78 9.01 -2.27 10.48
CA LYS A 78 10.31 -1.71 10.04
C LYS A 78 10.62 -2.00 8.56
N SER A 79 10.14 -3.12 8.02
CA SER A 79 10.28 -3.45 6.59
C SER A 79 9.60 -2.42 5.68
N PHE A 80 8.47 -1.85 6.10
CA PHE A 80 7.79 -0.79 5.35
C PHE A 80 8.70 0.43 5.21
N GLU A 81 9.31 0.87 6.31
CA GLU A 81 10.23 2.01 6.31
C GLU A 81 11.47 1.76 5.44
N MET A 82 11.96 0.53 5.40
CA MET A 82 13.09 0.19 4.54
C MET A 82 12.72 0.26 3.06
N LEU A 83 11.55 -0.28 2.69
CA LEU A 83 11.05 -0.27 1.31
C LEU A 83 10.76 1.15 0.82
N ILE A 84 10.12 2.00 1.65
CA ILE A 84 9.81 3.37 1.25
C ILE A 84 11.09 4.21 1.05
N LYS A 85 12.12 3.99 1.88
CA LYS A 85 13.44 4.60 1.70
C LYS A 85 14.13 4.11 0.43
N GLN A 86 14.12 2.82 0.15
CA GLN A 86 14.69 2.28 -1.09
C GLN A 86 13.99 2.87 -2.33
N LEU A 87 12.67 3.00 -2.27
CA LEU A 87 11.88 3.58 -3.34
C LEU A 87 12.21 5.06 -3.56
N SER A 88 12.44 5.83 -2.49
CA SER A 88 12.81 7.25 -2.60
C SER A 88 14.22 7.44 -3.18
N PHE A 89 15.18 6.58 -2.83
CA PHE A 89 16.55 6.65 -3.37
C PHE A 89 16.67 6.23 -4.83
N THR A 90 15.82 5.31 -5.29
CA THR A 90 15.86 4.82 -6.68
C THR A 90 15.53 5.93 -7.70
N LYS A 91 14.97 7.07 -7.25
CA LYS A 91 14.70 8.26 -8.08
C LYS A 91 15.87 9.26 -8.18
N GLY A 92 17.00 8.99 -7.53
CA GLY A 92 18.19 9.85 -7.57
C GLY A 92 19.19 9.53 -8.68
N SER A 93 18.88 8.60 -9.60
CA SER A 93 19.79 8.18 -10.67
C SER A 93 19.18 8.39 -12.05
N THR A 94 18.82 9.62 -12.37
CA THR A 94 18.75 10.09 -13.76
C THR A 94 19.88 11.10 -13.94
N SER A 95 20.96 10.61 -14.55
CA SER A 95 22.00 11.42 -15.19
C SER A 95 21.45 12.11 -16.44
#